data_AF-A0AAP5Q980-F1
#
_entry.id   AF-A0AAP5Q980-F1
#
_cell.length_a   1.000
_cell.length_b   1.000
_cell.length_c   1.000
_cell.angle_alpha   90.00
_cell.angle_beta   90.00
_cell.angle_gamma   90.00
#
_symmetry.space_group_name_H-M   'P 1'
#
loop_
_entity.id
_entity.type
_entity.pdbx_description
1 polymer ?
#
loop_
_entity_poly.entity_id
_entity_poly.type
_entity_poly.pdbx_seq_one_letter_code
_entity_poly.pdbx_strand_id
1 'polypeptide(L)' 'MPKTVRSAEQIRDELQNRMAKVAADTPGVLRMRIPLPERHPPDASGRNWNIVPLNDPGADCAHHLQKVIEDMRTEFVLPD' A
#
# COMPACT_ATOMS: atom_id res chain seq x y z
N MET A 1 -7.03 17.66 -1.45
CA MET A 1 -7.25 17.23 -2.85
C MET A 1 -8.32 16.14 -2.87
N PRO A 2 -9.16 16.03 -3.91
CA PRO A 2 -10.06 14.87 -4.06
C PRO A 2 -9.22 13.61 -4.23
N LYS A 3 -9.59 12.51 -3.55
CA LYS A 3 -8.89 11.24 -3.70
C LYS A 3 -9.11 10.69 -5.11
N THR A 4 -8.07 10.11 -5.70
CA THR A 4 -8.14 9.49 -7.03
C THR A 4 -8.68 8.08 -6.91
N VAL A 5 -9.68 7.72 -7.71
CA VAL A 5 -10.21 6.35 -7.77
C VAL A 5 -9.24 5.48 -8.56
N ARG A 6 -8.78 4.36 -7.97
CA ARG A 6 -7.87 3.41 -8.61
C ARG A 6 -8.30 1.98 -8.32
N SER A 7 -8.13 1.08 -9.29
CA SER A 7 -8.41 -0.35 -9.10
C SER A 7 -7.45 -0.99 -8.10
N ALA A 8 -7.79 -2.18 -7.61
CA ALA A 8 -6.95 -2.91 -6.67
C ALA A 8 -5.54 -3.17 -7.26
N GLU A 9 -5.48 -3.51 -8.56
CA GLU A 9 -4.24 -3.71 -9.31
C GLU A 9 -3.45 -2.41 -9.40
N GLN A 10 -4.08 -1.29 -9.74
CA GLN A 10 -3.40 0.01 -9.85
C GLN A 10 -2.85 0.49 -8.51
N ILE A 11 -3.56 0.25 -7.41
CA ILE A 11 -3.09 0.55 -6.05
C ILE A 11 -1.93 -0.37 -5.69
N ARG A 12 -2.02 -1.68 -5.96
CA ARG A 12 -0.91 -2.62 -5.71
C ARG A 12 0.34 -2.24 -6.50
N ASP A 13 0.20 -1.96 -7.79
CA ASP A 13 1.32 -1.68 -8.69
C ASP A 13 2.01 -0.35 -8.31
N GLU A 14 1.23 0.66 -7.90
CA GLU A 14 1.76 1.90 -7.34
C GLU A 14 2.51 1.65 -6.04
N LEU A 15 1.97 0.84 -5.14
CA LEU A 15 2.66 0.49 -3.90
C LEU A 15 3.96 -0.27 -4.18
N GLN A 16 3.96 -1.23 -5.11
CA GLN A 16 5.17 -1.93 -5.52
C GLN A 16 6.22 -0.97 -6.09
N ASN A 17 5.82 0.00 -6.92
CA ASN A 17 6.72 1.01 -7.48
C ASN A 17 7.31 1.92 -6.38
N ARG A 18 6.49 2.39 -5.43
CA ARG A 18 6.95 3.21 -4.29
C ARG A 18 7.90 2.43 -3.39
N MET A 19 7.58 1.16 -3.10
CA MET A 19 8.44 0.28 -2.31
C MET A 19 9.75 -0.04 -3.03
N ALA A 20 9.75 -0.21 -4.36
CA ALA A 20 10.96 -0.40 -5.15
C ALA A 20 11.88 0.82 -5.11
N LYS A 21 11.33 2.04 -5.11
CA LYS A 21 12.10 3.28 -4.92
C LYS A 21 12.74 3.34 -3.53
N VAL A 22 11.99 3.02 -2.47
CA VAL A 22 12.53 2.95 -1.10
C VAL A 22 13.64 1.89 -0.98
N ALA A 23 13.47 0.74 -1.65
CA ALA A 23 14.46 -0.34 -1.67
C ALA A 23 15.73 0.01 -2.47
N ALA A 24 15.64 0.90 -3.45
CA ALA A 24 16.82 1.36 -4.20
C ALA A 24 17.81 2.10 -3.28
N ASP A 25 17.30 2.80 -2.26
CA ASP A 25 18.10 3.46 -1.24
C ASP A 25 18.62 2.48 -0.16
N THR A 26 18.07 1.25 -0.09
CA THR A 26 18.48 0.20 0.88
C THR A 26 18.51 -1.19 0.19
N PRO A 27 19.63 -1.54 -0.48
CA PRO A 27 19.73 -2.77 -1.25
C PRO A 27 19.65 -4.00 -0.34
N GLY A 28 18.56 -4.74 -0.43
CA GLY A 28 18.32 -5.99 0.32
C GLY A 28 16.86 -6.25 0.69
N VAL A 29 16.01 -5.22 0.61
CA VAL A 29 14.74 -5.22 1.37
C VAL A 29 13.57 -5.89 0.63
N LEU A 30 13.38 -5.81 -0.70
CA LEU A 30 12.04 -6.11 -1.25
C LEU A 30 12.01 -6.95 -2.53
N ARG A 31 11.97 -8.28 -2.34
CA ARG A 31 11.31 -9.23 -3.28
C ARG A 31 9.93 -9.67 -2.77
N MET A 32 9.29 -8.87 -1.92
CA MET A 32 8.01 -9.24 -1.32
C MET A 32 6.87 -9.06 -2.33
N ARG A 33 6.06 -10.12 -2.50
CA ARG A 33 4.84 -10.05 -3.28
C ARG A 33 3.78 -9.30 -2.48
N ILE A 34 3.55 -8.05 -2.85
CA ILE A 34 2.49 -7.22 -2.28
C ILE A 34 1.13 -7.79 -2.71
N PRO A 35 0.23 -8.13 -1.77
CA PRO A 35 -1.10 -8.62 -2.10
C PRO A 35 -1.99 -7.51 -2.66
N LEU A 36 -3.12 -7.89 -3.24
CA LEU A 36 -4.13 -6.93 -3.65
C LEU A 36 -4.75 -6.26 -2.40
N PRO A 37 -5.05 -4.96 -2.47
CA PRO A 37 -5.79 -4.29 -1.41
C PRO A 37 -7.22 -4.83 -1.35
N GLU A 38 -7.69 -5.07 -0.14
CA GLU A 38 -9.05 -5.48 0.16
C GLU A 38 -9.91 -4.27 0.53
N ARG A 39 -11.16 -4.30 0.07
CA ARG A 39 -12.13 -3.25 0.38
C ARG A 39 -12.61 -3.37 1.82
N HIS A 40 -12.78 -2.22 2.46
CA HIS A 40 -13.38 -2.10 3.78
C HIS A 40 -14.40 -0.95 3.81
N PRO A 41 -15.36 -0.98 4.75
CA PRO A 41 -16.21 0.17 5.02
C PRO A 41 -15.36 1.43 5.23
N PRO A 42 -15.71 2.57 4.62
CA PRO A 42 -14.97 3.81 4.81
C PRO A 42 -14.90 4.18 6.30
N ASP A 43 -13.71 4.44 6.81
CA ASP A 43 -13.54 4.92 8.17
C ASP A 43 -13.82 6.43 8.30
N ALA A 44 -13.64 6.99 9.50
CA ALA A 44 -13.81 8.42 9.77
C ALA A 44 -12.89 9.33 8.92
N SER A 45 -11.85 8.77 8.29
CA SER A 45 -10.92 9.45 7.38
C SER A 45 -11.18 9.12 5.91
N GLY A 46 -12.29 8.43 5.61
CA GLY A 46 -12.67 8.02 4.27
C GLY A 46 -11.68 7.05 3.62
N ARG A 47 -10.94 6.26 4.42
CA ARG A 47 -10.07 5.19 3.94
C ARG A 47 -10.92 3.93 3.81
N ASN A 48 -10.97 3.34 2.62
CA ASN A 48 -11.89 2.24 2.31
C ASN A 48 -11.19 0.97 1.81
N TRP A 49 -9.88 0.86 2.03
CA TRP A 49 -9.12 -0.33 1.67
C TRP A 49 -7.92 -0.56 2.59
N ASN A 50 -7.45 -1.80 2.65
CA ASN A 50 -6.25 -2.20 3.38
C ASN A 50 -5.48 -3.28 2.61
N ILE A 51 -4.21 -3.48 2.96
CA ILE A 51 -3.43 -4.61 2.47
C ILE A 51 -3.23 -5.57 3.63
N VAL A 52 -3.67 -6.81 3.44
CA VAL A 52 -3.48 -7.90 4.39
C VAL A 52 -2.18 -8.62 3.99
N PRO A 53 -1.08 -8.49 4.76
CA PRO A 53 0.19 -9.11 4.40
C PRO A 53 0.04 -10.64 4.32
N LEU A 54 0.60 -11.24 3.27
CA LEU A 54 0.58 -12.71 3.10
C LEU A 54 1.60 -13.42 4.01
N ASN A 55 2.55 -12.69 4.60
CA ASN A 55 3.56 -13.17 5.56
C ASN A 55 4.06 -11.99 6.41
N ASP A 56 4.56 -12.26 7.62
CA ASP A 56 5.24 -11.28 8.48
C ASP A 56 6.47 -10.70 7.75
N PRO A 57 6.42 -9.44 7.28
CA PRO A 57 7.61 -8.77 6.82
C PRO A 57 8.53 -8.58 8.03
N GLY A 58 9.85 -8.70 7.88
CA GLY A 58 10.78 -8.24 8.92
C GLY A 58 10.42 -6.83 9.39
N ALA A 59 10.63 -6.53 10.68
CA ALA A 59 10.07 -5.34 11.34
C ALA A 59 10.31 -4.02 10.59
N ASP A 60 11.49 -3.84 9.97
CA ASP A 60 11.82 -2.64 9.20
C ASP A 60 11.08 -2.54 7.87
N CYS A 61 10.83 -3.68 7.20
CA CYS A 61 10.04 -3.76 5.98
C CYS A 61 8.57 -3.46 6.27
N ALA A 62 8.06 -3.96 7.40
CA ALA A 62 6.69 -3.71 7.85
C ALA A 62 6.46 -2.21 8.11
N HIS A 63 7.43 -1.53 8.75
CA HIS A 63 7.31 -0.10 9.04
C HIS A 63 7.29 0.78 7.79
N HIS A 64 8.19 0.53 6.83
CA HIS A 64 8.20 1.26 5.56
C HIS A 64 6.94 0.99 4.74
N LEU A 65 6.51 -0.27 4.65
CA LEU A 65 5.31 -0.65 3.94
C LEU A 65 4.06 0.01 4.56
N GLN A 66 3.96 0.02 5.89
CA GLN A 66 2.86 0.68 6.59
C GLN A 66 2.83 2.18 6.29
N LYS A 67 3.98 2.86 6.32
CA LYS A 67 4.04 4.30 6.01
C LYS A 67 3.55 4.59 4.59
N VAL A 68 4.00 3.83 3.59
CA VAL A 68 3.57 4.02 2.20
C VAL A 68 2.09 3.72 2.02
N ILE A 69 1.55 2.70 2.71
CA ILE A 69 0.11 2.39 2.69
C ILE A 69 -0.71 3.54 3.27
N GLU A 70 -0.30 4.10 4.41
CA GLU A 70 -1.00 5.24 5.02
C GLU A 70 -1.01 6.46 4.11
N ASP A 71 0.12 6.81 3.48
CA ASP A 71 0.19 7.90 2.50
C ASP A 71 -0.77 7.64 1.33
N MET A 72 -0.72 6.42 0.76
CA MET A 72 -1.58 6.04 -0.36
C MET A 72 -3.07 6.04 -0.03
N ARG A 73 -3.47 5.79 1.21
CA ARG A 73 -4.86 5.87 1.68
C ARG A 73 -5.40 7.30 1.75
N THR A 74 -4.52 8.29 1.82
CA THR A 74 -4.89 9.70 1.68
C THR A 74 -5.08 10.10 0.23
N GLU A 75 -4.42 9.41 -0.70
CA GLU A 75 -4.41 9.72 -2.13
C GLU A 75 -5.44 8.93 -2.95
N PHE A 76 -5.68 7.66 -2.59
CA PHE A 76 -6.43 6.70 -3.41
C PHE A 76 -7.64 6.10 -2.70
N VAL A 77 -8.71 5.92 -3.47
CA VAL A 77 -9.93 5.21 -3.06
C VAL A 77 -10.10 4.00 -3.96
N LEU A 78 -10.41 2.85 -3.35
CA LEU A 78 -10.76 1.65 -4.08
C LEU A 78 -12.23 1.77 -4.53
N PRO A 79 -12.59 1.62 -5.81
CA PRO A 79 -13.99 1.60 -6.24
C PRO A 79 -14.72 0.38 -5.66
N ASP A 80 -16.07 0.41 -5.68
CA ASP A 80 -16.89 -0.78 -5.40
C ASP A 80 -16.66 -1.88 -6.44
#